data_AF-A0A7C6IQE2-F1
#
_entry.id   AF-A0A7C6IQE2-F1
#
_cell.length_a   1.000
_cell.length_b   1.000
_cell.length_c   1.000
_cell.angle_alpha   90.00
_cell.angle_beta   90.00
_cell.angle_gamma   90.00
#
_symmetry.space_group_name_H-M   'P 1'
#
loop_
_entity.id
_entity.type
_entity.pdbx_description
1 polymer ?
#
loop_
_entity_poly.entity_id
_entity_poly.type
_entity_poly.pdbx_seq_one_letter_code
_entity_poly.pdbx_strand_id
1 'polypeptide(L)'
;MPTVFKGYINVFDRGYLDHKQFDQYCDNQILFVIRLKENAIIEEMTELDVNPESPIKRDAIVFLGKNNQRMKHPLRLIETEDTEGNPFRILTNVTVFTAVELADVYRHRWKNEPFFKWIKHHLKVKHFFGNGDQAIENQFYIALITFCVLIGPAIKYL
;
A
#
# COMPACT_ATOMS: atom_id res chain seq x y z
N MET A 1 2.52 -5.66 14.03
CA MET A 1 2.69 -4.53 13.09
C MET A 1 3.47 -5.03 11.88
N PRO A 2 3.23 -4.50 10.67
CA PRO A 2 3.99 -4.90 9.49
C PRO A 2 5.46 -4.49 9.64
N THR A 3 6.37 -5.36 9.20
CA THR A 3 7.80 -5.06 9.11
C THR A 3 8.01 -3.95 8.07
N VAL A 4 8.84 -2.97 8.41
CA VAL A 4 9.22 -1.87 7.52
C VAL A 4 10.69 -1.98 7.14
N PHE A 5 11.02 -1.59 5.91
CA PHE A 5 12.36 -1.70 5.36
C PHE A 5 12.90 -0.32 4.98
N LYS A 6 14.10 0.00 5.46
CA LYS A 6 14.85 1.19 5.04
C LYS A 6 15.38 1.00 3.62
N GLY A 7 15.41 2.07 2.82
CA GLY A 7 15.80 2.02 1.41
C GLY A 7 14.71 1.52 0.45
N TYR A 8 13.52 1.20 0.97
CA TYR A 8 12.36 0.78 0.18
C TYR A 8 11.16 1.69 0.44
N ILE A 9 10.22 1.73 -0.51
CA ILE A 9 8.92 2.37 -0.34
C ILE A 9 7.95 1.34 0.24
N ASN A 10 7.52 1.57 1.49
CA ASN A 10 6.61 0.68 2.18
C ASN A 10 5.15 1.03 1.80
N VAL A 11 4.45 0.11 1.14
CA VAL A 11 3.08 0.35 0.66
C VAL A 11 2.04 -0.27 1.60
N PHE A 12 1.23 0.57 2.24
CA PHE A 12 0.24 0.14 3.24
C PHE A 12 -1.21 0.27 2.76
N ASP A 13 -2.08 -0.58 3.30
CA ASP A 13 -3.51 -0.59 3.01
C ASP A 13 -4.30 0.43 3.86
N ARG A 14 -5.57 0.67 3.52
CA ARG A 14 -6.51 1.63 4.14
C ARG A 14 -6.69 1.48 5.66
N GLY A 15 -6.27 0.36 6.24
CA GLY A 15 -6.43 0.05 7.66
C GLY A 15 -5.31 0.53 8.58
N TYR A 16 -4.16 0.93 8.05
CA TYR A 16 -2.98 1.28 8.85
C TYR A 16 -2.87 2.80 9.01
N LEU A 17 -3.62 3.38 9.93
CA LEU A 17 -3.53 4.81 10.23
C LEU A 17 -3.20 5.03 11.71
N ASP A 18 -1.90 5.14 12.01
CA ASP A 18 -1.39 5.58 13.31
C ASP A 18 -0.47 6.79 13.07
N HIS A 19 -0.95 7.96 13.46
CA HIS A 19 -0.27 9.23 13.20
C HIS A 19 1.08 9.31 13.91
N LYS A 20 1.19 8.78 15.14
CA LYS A 20 2.46 8.78 15.89
C LYS A 20 3.48 7.88 15.22
N GLN A 21 3.03 6.74 14.69
CA GLN A 21 3.90 5.82 13.97
C GLN A 21 4.37 6.42 12.63
N PHE A 22 3.50 7.13 11.91
CA PHE A 22 3.94 7.80 10.68
C PHE A 22 4.90 8.97 10.94
N ASP A 23 4.75 9.69 12.06
CA ASP A 23 5.76 10.67 12.48
C ASP A 23 7.10 9.99 12.74
N GLN A 24 7.11 8.85 13.45
CA GLN A 24 8.33 8.06 13.67
C GLN A 24 8.94 7.55 12.36
N TYR A 25 8.13 7.18 11.36
CA TYR A 25 8.65 6.79 10.05
C TYR A 25 9.32 7.96 9.34
N CYS A 26 8.73 9.16 9.42
CA CYS A 26 9.36 10.37 8.89
C CYS A 26 10.70 10.67 9.60
N ASP A 27 10.73 10.63 10.93
CA ASP A 27 11.95 10.84 11.73
C ASP A 27 13.07 9.85 11.36
N ASN A 28 12.70 8.60 11.05
CA ASN A 28 13.62 7.53 10.73
C ASN A 28 13.93 7.40 9.22
N GLN A 29 13.46 8.34 8.39
CA GLN A 29 13.62 8.31 6.93
C GLN A 29 13.06 7.03 6.29
N ILE A 30 11.99 6.50 6.86
CA ILE A 30 11.28 5.34 6.32
C ILE A 30 10.23 5.87 5.34
N LEU A 31 10.39 5.49 4.08
CA LEU A 31 9.51 5.93 3.00
C LEU A 31 8.25 5.07 2.98
N PHE A 32 7.09 5.71 2.80
CA PHE A 32 5.81 5.01 2.74
C PHE A 32 4.82 5.63 1.77
N VAL A 33 3.91 4.80 1.28
CA VAL A 33 2.74 5.18 0.49
C VAL A 33 1.53 4.48 1.09
N ILE A 34 0.52 5.24 1.51
CA ILE A 34 -0.70 4.70 2.11
C ILE A 34 -1.92 5.18 1.35
N ARG A 35 -2.97 4.35 1.32
CA ARG A 35 -4.29 4.84 0.91
C ARG A 35 -5.04 5.37 2.12
N LEU A 36 -5.53 6.58 1.95
CA LEU A 36 -6.25 7.29 2.98
C LEU A 36 -7.74 6.91 2.94
N LYS A 37 -8.37 6.81 4.11
CA LYS A 37 -9.83 6.69 4.20
C LYS A 37 -10.50 8.02 3.85
N GLU A 38 -11.73 7.99 3.35
CA GLU A 38 -12.49 9.20 2.96
C GLU A 38 -12.73 10.17 4.13
N ASN A 39 -12.88 9.65 5.34
CA ASN A 39 -13.11 10.46 6.54
C ASN A 39 -11.83 10.90 7.26
N ALA A 40 -10.64 10.71 6.66
CA ALA A 40 -9.40 11.18 7.26
C ALA A 40 -9.39 12.71 7.33
N ILE A 41 -9.00 13.22 8.50
CA ILE A 41 -8.92 14.66 8.76
C ILE A 41 -7.60 15.16 8.22
N ILE A 42 -7.65 16.19 7.38
CA ILE A 42 -6.48 16.83 6.79
C ILE A 42 -6.54 18.30 7.18
N GLU A 43 -5.43 18.81 7.74
CA GLU A 43 -5.25 20.21 8.10
C GLU A 43 -4.10 20.81 7.33
N GLU A 44 -4.23 22.10 7.01
CA GLU A 44 -3.26 22.91 6.27
C GLU A 44 -2.87 22.32 4.91
N MET A 45 -2.91 23.16 3.88
CA MET A 45 -2.67 22.63 2.56
C MET A 45 -2.03 23.64 1.62
N THR A 46 -1.02 23.16 0.90
CA THR A 46 -0.43 23.84 -0.25
C THR A 46 -0.63 22.96 -1.48
N GLU A 47 -1.44 23.43 -2.42
CA GLU A 47 -1.64 22.78 -3.72
C GLU A 47 -0.33 22.82 -4.53
N LEU A 48 -0.04 21.74 -5.24
CA LEU A 48 1.04 21.63 -6.21
C LEU A 48 0.45 21.68 -7.63
N ASP A 49 1.29 22.01 -8.62
CA ASP A 49 0.85 22.05 -10.02
C ASP A 49 0.49 20.64 -10.51
N VAL A 50 -0.71 20.52 -11.07
CA VAL A 50 -1.22 19.28 -11.65
C VAL A 50 -1.36 19.48 -13.16
N ASN A 51 -0.76 18.58 -13.95
CA ASN A 51 -0.99 18.57 -15.38
C ASN A 51 -2.47 18.22 -15.66
N PRO A 52 -3.25 19.07 -16.35
CA PRO A 52 -4.65 18.81 -16.67
C PRO A 52 -4.89 17.55 -17.51
N GLU A 53 -3.90 17.10 -18.27
CA GLU A 53 -3.97 15.87 -19.07
C GLU A 53 -3.66 14.61 -18.25
N SER A 54 -3.18 14.76 -17.01
CA SER A 54 -2.86 13.63 -16.14
C SER A 54 -4.11 13.09 -15.43
N PRO A 55 -4.10 11.81 -15.00
CA PRO A 55 -5.19 11.23 -14.21
C PRO A 55 -5.25 11.78 -12.77
N ILE A 56 -4.34 12.66 -12.39
CA ILE A 56 -4.28 13.23 -11.05
C ILE A 56 -5.31 14.36 -10.96
N LYS A 57 -6.16 14.30 -9.94
CA LYS A 57 -7.17 15.34 -9.67
C LYS A 57 -6.64 16.38 -8.70
N ARG A 58 -5.72 15.97 -7.82
CA ARG A 58 -5.14 16.82 -6.80
C ARG A 58 -3.77 16.32 -6.39
N ASP A 59 -2.85 17.24 -6.17
CA ASP A 59 -1.53 16.97 -5.62
C ASP A 59 -1.17 18.10 -4.67
N ALA A 60 -0.80 17.77 -3.44
CA ALA A 60 -0.75 18.74 -2.37
C ALA A 60 0.16 18.33 -1.22
N ILE A 61 0.71 19.32 -0.52
CA ILE A 61 1.37 19.12 0.76
C ILE A 61 0.39 19.44 1.90
N VAL A 62 0.23 18.51 2.83
CA VAL A 62 -0.78 18.56 3.90
C VAL A 62 -0.28 18.04 5.25
N PHE A 63 -0.98 18.34 6.34
CA PHE A 63 -0.80 17.66 7.62
C PHE A 63 -1.97 16.71 7.92
N LEU A 64 -1.65 15.49 8.31
CA LEU A 64 -2.65 14.48 8.68
C LEU A 64 -3.09 14.65 10.14
N GLY A 65 -4.40 14.61 10.39
CA GLY A 65 -4.98 14.73 11.72
C GLY A 65 -5.24 16.18 12.14
N LYS A 66 -5.67 16.35 13.39
CA LYS A 66 -6.05 17.65 13.96
C LYS A 66 -5.69 17.74 15.44
N ASN A 67 -5.42 18.95 15.94
CA ASN A 67 -5.09 19.23 17.34
C ASN A 67 -3.95 18.30 17.85
N ASN A 68 -4.13 17.67 19.02
CA ASN A 68 -3.15 16.74 19.60
C ASN A 68 -2.97 15.43 18.82
N GLN A 69 -3.78 15.18 17.80
CA GLN A 69 -3.61 14.06 16.88
C GLN A 69 -3.03 14.49 15.53
N ARG A 70 -2.70 15.76 15.33
CA ARG A 70 -2.04 16.23 14.10
C ARG A 70 -0.62 15.67 14.05
N MET A 71 -0.22 15.17 12.89
CA MET A 71 1.17 14.81 12.61
C MET A 71 2.06 16.05 12.65
N LYS A 72 3.32 15.85 13.03
CA LYS A 72 4.34 16.90 13.05
C LYS A 72 4.94 17.14 11.68
N HIS A 73 5.05 16.09 10.87
CA HIS A 73 5.65 16.16 9.54
C HIS A 73 4.57 16.39 8.46
N PRO A 74 4.83 17.28 7.50
CA PRO A 74 3.97 17.42 6.33
C PRO A 74 4.10 16.19 5.42
N LEU A 75 3.03 15.84 4.76
CA LEU A 75 2.93 14.71 3.83
C LEU A 75 2.35 15.18 2.51
N ARG A 76 2.65 14.45 1.44
CA ARG A 76 2.05 14.67 0.13
C ARG A 76 0.75 13.88 0.01
N LEU A 77 -0.33 14.58 -0.26
CA LEU A 77 -1.65 14.03 -0.60
C LEU A 77 -1.81 14.03 -2.11
N ILE A 78 -2.20 12.89 -2.66
CA ILE A 78 -2.53 12.74 -4.08
C ILE A 78 -3.95 12.20 -4.17
N GLU A 79 -4.81 12.86 -4.93
CA GLU A 79 -6.16 12.39 -5.23
C GLU A 79 -6.26 12.03 -6.71
N THR A 80 -6.78 10.84 -7.00
CA THR A 80 -6.94 10.31 -8.35
C THR A 80 -8.09 9.31 -8.37
N GLU A 81 -8.37 8.73 -9.53
CA GLU A 81 -9.41 7.73 -9.74
C GLU A 81 -8.80 6.37 -10.09
N ASP A 82 -9.50 5.30 -9.70
CA ASP A 82 -9.20 3.95 -10.18
C ASP A 82 -9.71 3.74 -11.61
N THR A 83 -9.52 2.54 -12.17
CA THR A 83 -9.94 2.20 -13.53
C THR A 83 -11.45 2.20 -13.73
N GLU A 84 -12.23 2.19 -12.65
CA GLU A 84 -13.70 2.24 -12.66
C GLU A 84 -14.22 3.65 -12.41
N GLY A 85 -13.32 4.63 -12.23
CA GLY A 85 -13.67 6.02 -11.94
C GLY A 85 -13.94 6.30 -10.46
N ASN A 86 -13.67 5.35 -9.55
CA ASN A 86 -13.86 5.60 -8.13
C ASN A 86 -12.69 6.44 -7.59
N PRO A 87 -12.96 7.56 -6.90
CA PRO A 87 -11.90 8.37 -6.33
C PRO A 87 -11.19 7.63 -5.20
N PHE A 88 -9.88 7.81 -5.12
CA PHE A 88 -9.11 7.40 -3.96
C PHE A 88 -7.96 8.36 -3.71
N ARG A 89 -7.50 8.35 -2.46
CA ARG A 89 -6.49 9.29 -1.98
C ARG A 89 -5.30 8.53 -1.44
N ILE A 90 -4.12 9.01 -1.82
CA ILE A 90 -2.84 8.50 -1.36
C ILE A 90 -2.21 9.56 -0.47
N LEU A 91 -1.57 9.11 0.60
CA LEU A 91 -0.75 9.94 1.46
C LEU A 91 0.66 9.36 1.56
N THR A 92 1.69 10.19 1.46
CA THR A 92 3.08 9.73 1.37
C THR A 92 4.08 10.78 1.85
N ASN A 93 5.20 10.34 2.40
CA ASN A 93 6.38 11.19 2.64
C ASN A 93 7.40 11.12 1.48
N VAL A 94 7.04 10.49 0.36
CA VAL A 94 7.92 10.32 -0.80
C VAL A 94 7.77 11.51 -1.75
N THR A 95 8.85 12.25 -1.93
CA THR A 95 8.88 13.47 -2.75
C THR A 95 9.59 13.32 -4.09
N VAL A 96 10.38 12.25 -4.25
CA VAL A 96 11.24 12.04 -5.44
C VAL A 96 10.48 11.57 -6.69
N PHE A 97 9.27 11.01 -6.52
CA PHE A 97 8.44 10.52 -7.63
C PHE A 97 7.32 11.51 -7.96
N THR A 98 6.85 11.47 -9.19
CA THR A 98 5.66 12.19 -9.64
C THR A 98 4.39 11.62 -9.00
N ALA A 99 3.33 12.43 -8.96
CA ALA A 99 2.04 11.97 -8.44
C ALA A 99 1.47 10.78 -9.23
N VAL A 100 1.72 10.72 -10.55
CA VAL A 100 1.33 9.60 -11.43
C VAL A 100 2.07 8.32 -11.04
N GLU A 101 3.39 8.38 -10.86
CA GLU A 101 4.17 7.20 -10.45
C GLU A 101 3.74 6.66 -9.08
N LEU A 102 3.47 7.56 -8.13
CA LEU A 102 2.97 7.17 -6.79
C LEU A 102 1.56 6.54 -6.86
N ALA A 103 0.70 7.08 -7.73
CA ALA A 103 -0.60 6.47 -8.02
C ALA A 103 -0.44 5.07 -8.61
N ASP A 104 0.49 4.88 -9.53
CA ASP A 104 0.76 3.59 -10.15
C ASP A 104 1.36 2.58 -9.18
N VAL A 105 2.28 2.98 -8.29
CA VAL A 105 2.76 2.13 -7.19
C VAL A 105 1.59 1.56 -6.39
N TYR A 106 0.60 2.40 -6.08
CA TYR A 106 -0.58 1.94 -5.36
C TYR A 106 -1.51 1.06 -6.20
N ARG A 107 -1.69 1.36 -7.51
CA ARG A 107 -2.48 0.51 -8.43
C ARG A 107 -1.88 -0.89 -8.55
N HIS A 108 -0.56 -1.01 -8.65
CA HIS A 108 0.13 -2.31 -8.65
C HIS A 108 -0.15 -3.11 -7.37
N ARG A 109 -0.19 -2.43 -6.22
CA ARG A 109 -0.54 -3.06 -4.94
C ARG A 109 -1.98 -3.59 -4.94
N TRP A 110 -2.91 -2.86 -5.54
CA TRP A 110 -4.31 -3.31 -5.68
C TRP A 110 -4.44 -4.51 -6.63
N LYS A 111 -3.69 -4.53 -7.74
CA LYS A 111 -3.64 -5.69 -8.66
C LYS A 111 -3.21 -7.00 -7.97
N ASN A 112 -2.57 -6.91 -6.80
CA ASN A 112 -2.19 -8.07 -5.99
C ASN A 112 -3.29 -8.54 -5.02
N GLU A 113 -4.41 -7.82 -4.83
CA GLU A 113 -5.57 -8.32 -4.06
C GLU A 113 -6.14 -9.62 -4.64
N PRO A 114 -6.35 -9.74 -5.97
CA PRO A 114 -6.69 -11.01 -6.59
C PRO A 114 -5.72 -12.14 -6.22
N PHE A 115 -4.42 -11.87 -6.13
CA PHE A 115 -3.44 -12.87 -5.72
C PHE A 115 -3.66 -13.35 -4.29
N PHE A 116 -3.87 -12.45 -3.33
CA PHE A 116 -4.17 -12.84 -1.94
C PHE A 116 -5.54 -13.51 -1.78
N LYS A 117 -6.55 -13.04 -2.52
CA LYS A 117 -7.87 -13.67 -2.56
C LYS A 117 -7.77 -15.07 -3.17
N TRP A 118 -6.96 -15.22 -4.21
CA TRP A 118 -6.69 -16.49 -4.88
C TRP A 118 -5.94 -17.44 -3.95
N ILE A 119 -4.89 -16.98 -3.25
CA ILE A 119 -4.19 -17.72 -2.19
C ILE A 119 -5.21 -18.28 -1.21
N LYS A 120 -6.05 -17.41 -0.62
CA LYS A 120 -7.06 -17.85 0.36
C LYS A 120 -8.07 -18.84 -0.22
N HIS A 121 -8.40 -18.71 -1.50
CA HIS A 121 -9.38 -19.58 -2.16
C HIS A 121 -8.81 -20.92 -2.62
N HIS A 122 -7.54 -20.97 -3.03
CA HIS A 122 -6.91 -22.13 -3.68
C HIS A 122 -5.91 -22.85 -2.78
N LEU A 123 -5.28 -22.16 -1.82
CA LEU A 123 -4.61 -22.79 -0.68
C LEU A 123 -5.65 -23.25 0.35
N LYS A 124 -6.58 -24.09 -0.10
CA LYS A 124 -7.34 -24.96 0.79
C LYS A 124 -6.39 -26.10 1.13
N VAL A 125 -5.57 -25.94 2.17
CA VAL A 125 -4.82 -27.05 2.75
C VAL A 125 -5.87 -28.00 3.33
N LYS A 126 -6.32 -28.97 2.52
CA LYS A 126 -7.44 -29.86 2.87
C LYS A 126 -7.05 -30.85 3.96
N HIS A 127 -5.75 -31.17 4.05
CA HIS A 127 -5.20 -32.08 5.05
C HIS A 127 -3.82 -31.57 5.48
N PHE A 128 -3.67 -31.37 6.79
CA PHE A 128 -2.35 -31.18 7.39
C PHE A 128 -1.74 -32.57 7.62
N PHE A 129 -0.55 -32.82 7.05
CA PHE A 129 0.18 -34.08 7.25
C PHE A 129 0.97 -34.10 8.56
N GLY A 130 0.90 -33.03 9.35
CA GLY A 130 1.52 -32.88 10.65
C GLY A 130 0.90 -31.70 11.38
N ASN A 131 0.71 -31.83 12.70
CA ASN A 131 -0.03 -30.87 13.52
C ASN A 131 0.88 -29.94 14.35
N GLY A 132 2.20 -30.08 14.24
CA GLY A 132 3.14 -29.16 14.88
C GLY A 132 3.25 -27.85 14.10
N ASP A 133 3.43 -26.73 14.79
CA ASP A 133 3.50 -25.39 14.19
C ASP A 133 4.49 -25.32 13.03
N GLN A 134 5.69 -25.89 13.20
CA GLN A 134 6.70 -25.97 12.13
C GLN A 134 6.25 -26.81 10.92
N ALA A 135 5.50 -27.89 11.14
CA ALA A 135 5.01 -28.74 10.05
C ALA A 135 3.92 -28.04 9.25
N ILE A 136 3.06 -27.28 9.93
CA ILE A 136 2.04 -26.44 9.30
C ILE A 136 2.71 -25.32 8.50
N GLU A 137 3.67 -24.62 9.10
CA GLU A 137 4.42 -23.53 8.46
C GLU A 137 5.15 -24.01 7.20
N ASN A 138 5.86 -25.15 7.29
CA ASN A 138 6.54 -25.77 6.16
C ASN A 138 5.57 -26.18 5.05
N GLN A 139 4.39 -26.72 5.39
CA GLN A 139 3.37 -27.08 4.40
C GLN A 139 2.83 -25.85 3.67
N PHE A 140 2.64 -24.73 4.37
CA PHE A 140 2.27 -23.46 3.74
C PHE A 140 3.38 -22.94 2.81
N TYR A 141 4.65 -22.97 3.24
CA TYR A 141 5.76 -22.54 2.41
C TYR A 141 5.93 -23.40 1.16
N ILE A 142 5.84 -24.72 1.28
CA ILE A 142 5.93 -25.64 0.15
C ILE A 142 4.80 -25.38 -0.84
N ALA A 143 3.57 -25.16 -0.36
CA ALA A 143 2.43 -24.88 -1.23
C ALA A 143 2.57 -23.55 -1.98
N LEU A 144 3.10 -22.50 -1.32
CA LEU A 144 3.40 -21.21 -1.94
C LEU A 144 4.54 -21.30 -2.97
N ILE A 145 5.63 -22.00 -2.64
CA ILE A 145 6.78 -22.17 -3.55
C ILE A 145 6.36 -22.99 -4.78
N THR A 146 5.69 -24.12 -4.57
CA THR A 146 5.17 -24.97 -5.65
C THR A 146 4.27 -24.17 -6.58
N PHE A 147 3.42 -23.30 -6.03
CA PHE A 147 2.60 -22.40 -6.82
C PHE A 147 3.44 -21.43 -7.68
N CYS A 148 4.38 -20.71 -7.06
CA CYS A 148 5.23 -19.73 -7.79
C CYS A 148 5.97 -20.39 -8.95
N VAL A 149 6.43 -21.63 -8.76
CA VAL A 149 7.14 -22.42 -9.78
C VAL A 149 6.21 -22.94 -10.88
N LEU A 150 5.00 -23.42 -10.53
CA LEU A 150 4.09 -24.03 -11.50
C LEU A 150 3.28 -22.99 -12.31
N ILE A 151 2.94 -21.85 -11.71
CA ILE A 151 2.07 -20.85 -12.35
C ILE A 151 2.86 -19.67 -12.94
N GLY A 152 4.07 -19.40 -12.45
CA GLY A 152 4.98 -18.41 -13.06
C GLY A 152 5.26 -18.60 -14.55
N PRO A 153 5.42 -19.84 -15.07
CA PRO A 153 5.58 -20.10 -16.50
C PRO A 153 4.26 -20.00 -17.30
N ALA A 154 3.12 -20.33 -16.70
CA ALA A 154 1.82 -20.39 -17.39
C ALA A 154 1.22 -19.01 -17.68
N ILE A 155 1.54 -17.99 -16.89
CA ILE A 155 1.05 -16.61 -17.08
C ILE A 155 1.70 -15.92 -18.30
N LYS A 156 2.80 -16.44 -18.85
CA LYS A 156 3.38 -15.92 -20.11
C LYS A 156 2.60 -16.32 -21.37
N TYR A 157 1.61 -17.21 -21.26
CA TYR A 157 0.86 -17.78 -22.39
C TYR A 157 -0.65 -17.48 -22.35
N LEU A 158 -1.07 -16.53 -21.51
CA LEU A 158 -2.40 -15.93 -21.49
C LEU A 158 -2.25 -14.41 -21.61
#